data_AF-A0A4U8V6Z4-F1
#
_entry.id   AF-A0A4U8V6Z4-F1
#
_cell.length_a   1.000
_cell.length_b   1.000
_cell.length_c   1.000
_cell.angle_alpha   90.00
_cell.angle_beta   90.00
_cell.angle_gamma   90.00
#
_symmetry.space_group_name_H-M   'P 1'
#
loop_
_entity.id
_entity.type
_entity.pdbx_description
1 polymer ?
#
loop_
_entity_poly.entity_id
_entity_poly.type
_entity_poly.pdbx_seq_one_letter_code
_entity_poly.pdbx_strand_id
1 'polypeptide(L)'
;MKHLNIAQNSMQYDAGFEFATVHISSLPQPLLEEACNVASASMRNSDHELDVAIDLKRHFDEKHGGYWHCVVGRNFGSFVTHDDGNLCYFKVGKTSVLLFRTYTQLSHFLRCRPT
;
A
#
# COMPACT_ATOMS: atom_id res chain seq x y z
N MET A 1 15.00 -15.43 -9.87
CA MET A 1 13.74 -15.04 -10.52
C MET A 1 12.64 -15.97 -10.05
N LYS A 2 12.00 -15.67 -8.91
CA LYS A 2 10.78 -16.39 -8.50
C LYS A 2 9.62 -15.68 -9.21
N HIS A 3 9.04 -16.35 -10.20
CA HIS A 3 7.73 -16.00 -10.71
C HIS A 3 6.76 -16.03 -9.53
N LEU A 4 6.33 -14.86 -9.05
CA LEU A 4 5.26 -14.77 -8.08
C LEU A 4 3.95 -14.89 -8.85
N ASN A 5 3.30 -16.02 -8.57
CA ASN A 5 2.03 -16.44 -9.12
C ASN A 5 0.98 -15.38 -8.78
N ILE A 6 0.50 -14.69 -9.80
CA ILE A 6 -0.58 -13.72 -9.72
C ILE A 6 -1.85 -14.53 -9.46
N ALA A 7 -2.14 -14.78 -8.19
CA ALA A 7 -3.48 -15.15 -7.78
C ALA A 7 -4.33 -13.89 -7.98
N GLN A 8 -4.97 -13.79 -9.15
CA GLN A 8 -6.10 -12.92 -9.40
C GLN A 8 -7.27 -13.41 -8.54
N ASN A 9 -7.20 -13.16 -7.23
CA ASN A 9 -8.38 -13.21 -6.39
C ASN A 9 -8.80 -11.76 -6.20
N SER A 10 -9.72 -11.31 -7.04
CA SER A 10 -10.38 -10.00 -6.92
C SER A 10 -11.23 -10.00 -5.66
N MET A 11 -10.57 -9.85 -4.51
CA MET A 11 -11.22 -9.72 -3.22
C MET A 11 -11.74 -8.29 -3.15
N GLN A 12 -13.04 -8.14 -3.37
CA GLN A 12 -13.74 -6.86 -3.24
C GLN A 12 -13.88 -6.57 -1.74
N TYR A 13 -13.34 -5.44 -1.29
CA TYR A 13 -13.54 -4.95 0.07
C TYR A 13 -14.68 -3.92 0.06
N ASP A 14 -15.70 -4.14 0.89
CA ASP A 14 -16.86 -3.24 1.00
C ASP A 14 -16.53 -2.05 1.89
N ALA A 15 -15.81 -1.08 1.32
CA ALA A 15 -15.60 0.23 1.92
C ALA A 15 -16.76 1.14 1.51
N GLY A 16 -17.95 0.88 2.07
CA GLY A 16 -19.20 1.65 1.91
C GLY A 16 -19.20 2.68 0.76
N PHE A 17 -19.75 2.26 -0.38
CA PHE A 17 -20.02 3.05 -1.60
C PHE A 17 -18.95 3.08 -2.72
N GLU A 18 -17.68 2.71 -2.50
CA GLU A 18 -16.77 2.37 -3.61
C GLU A 18 -16.00 1.08 -3.29
N PHE A 19 -16.11 0.08 -4.17
CA PHE A 19 -15.39 -1.19 -4.03
C PHE A 19 -13.90 -0.98 -4.32
N ALA A 20 -13.05 -1.33 -3.35
CA ALA A 20 -11.61 -1.37 -3.57
C ALA A 20 -11.23 -2.65 -4.33
N THR A 21 -10.51 -2.52 -5.45
CA THR A 21 -9.98 -3.65 -6.22
C THR A 21 -8.50 -3.80 -5.92
N VAL A 22 -8.14 -4.87 -5.21
CA VAL A 22 -6.73 -5.16 -4.88
C VAL A 22 -6.07 -5.87 -6.05
N HIS A 23 -4.96 -5.31 -6.52
CA HIS A 23 -4.18 -5.86 -7.63
C HIS A 23 -2.96 -6.62 -7.13
N ILE A 24 -2.25 -6.07 -6.13
CA ILE A 24 -1.10 -6.71 -5.50
C ILE A 24 -1.20 -6.44 -4.00
N SER A 25 -1.00 -7.46 -3.18
CA SER A 25 -0.80 -7.26 -1.75
C SER A 25 0.12 -8.33 -1.20
N SER A 26 1.13 -7.87 -0.47
CA SER A 26 1.86 -8.70 0.48
C SER A 26 1.48 -8.38 1.94
N LEU A 27 0.64 -7.36 2.17
CA LEU A 27 0.18 -6.99 3.51
C LEU A 27 -0.69 -8.11 4.11
N PRO A 28 -0.60 -8.35 5.44
CA PRO A 28 -1.60 -9.14 6.16
C PRO A 28 -3.01 -8.55 5.96
N GLN A 29 -4.01 -9.42 5.93
CA GLN A 29 -5.41 -9.02 5.66
C GLN A 29 -5.90 -7.85 6.54
N PRO A 30 -5.66 -7.81 7.87
CA PRO A 30 -6.10 -6.68 8.69
C PRO A 30 -5.46 -5.34 8.30
N LEU A 31 -4.20 -5.36 7.87
CA LEU A 31 -3.48 -4.15 7.42
C LEU A 31 -3.96 -3.70 6.04
N LEU A 32 -4.29 -4.65 5.16
CA LEU A 32 -4.86 -4.36 3.86
C LEU A 32 -6.24 -3.71 3.98
N GLU A 33 -7.10 -4.25 4.84
CA GLU A 33 -8.41 -3.69 5.15
C GLU A 33 -8.28 -2.28 5.73
N GLU A 34 -7.35 -2.09 6.67
CA GLU A 34 -7.03 -0.77 7.21
C GLU A 34 -6.57 0.21 6.11
N ALA A 35 -5.67 -0.20 5.22
CA ALA A 35 -5.19 0.64 4.11
C ALA A 35 -6.34 1.07 3.19
N CYS A 36 -7.24 0.14 2.85
CA CYS A 36 -8.40 0.44 2.01
C CYS A 36 -9.34 1.43 2.72
N ASN A 37 -9.62 1.21 4.01
CA ASN A 37 -10.52 2.06 4.78
C ASN A 37 -9.98 3.49 4.93
N VAL A 38 -8.70 3.65 5.23
CA VAL A 38 -8.05 4.96 5.36
C VAL A 38 -8.05 5.69 4.01
N ALA A 39 -7.73 4.98 2.92
CA ALA A 39 -7.77 5.56 1.57
C ALA A 39 -9.18 6.03 1.20
N SER A 40 -10.19 5.17 1.37
CA SER A 40 -11.58 5.50 1.07
C SER A 40 -12.10 6.66 1.94
N ALA A 41 -11.71 6.72 3.22
CA ALA A 41 -12.08 7.84 4.09
C ALA A 41 -11.43 9.15 3.64
N SER A 42 -10.14 9.14 3.32
CA SER A 42 -9.43 10.35 2.86
C SER A 42 -9.96 10.83 1.50
N MET A 43 -10.25 9.92 0.56
CA MET A 43 -10.86 10.24 -0.74
C MET A 43 -12.26 10.84 -0.65
N ARG A 44 -13.00 10.63 0.46
CA ARG A 44 -14.29 11.31 0.67
C ARG A 44 -14.13 12.75 1.15
N ASN A 45 -12.97 13.09 1.70
CA ASN A 45 -12.71 14.38 2.33
C ASN A 45 -11.82 15.30 1.48
N SER A 46 -11.03 14.76 0.54
CA SER A 46 -10.19 15.53 -0.37
C SER A 46 -10.31 15.05 -1.82
N ASP A 47 -10.37 16.02 -2.74
CA ASP A 47 -10.30 15.80 -4.18
C ASP A 47 -8.85 15.72 -4.70
N HIS A 48 -7.86 16.06 -3.87
CA HIS A 48 -6.46 16.11 -4.26
C HIS A 48 -5.74 14.80 -3.89
N GLU A 49 -5.18 14.13 -4.91
CA GLU A 49 -4.43 12.86 -4.76
C GLU A 49 -3.27 12.98 -3.76
N LEU A 50 -2.66 14.17 -3.66
CA LEU A 50 -1.58 14.45 -2.72
C LEU A 50 -2.03 14.36 -1.26
N ASP A 51 -3.22 14.87 -0.93
CA ASP A 51 -3.72 14.84 0.45
C ASP A 51 -4.01 13.40 0.88
N VAL A 52 -4.58 12.60 -0.03
CA VAL A 52 -4.81 11.16 0.18
C VAL A 52 -3.49 10.44 0.45
N ALA A 53 -2.45 10.73 -0.33
CA ALA A 53 -1.12 10.15 -0.13
C ALA A 53 -0.50 10.55 1.22
N ILE A 54 -0.64 11.83 1.61
CA ILE A 54 -0.15 12.35 2.89
C ILE A 54 -0.86 11.68 4.05
N ASP A 55 -2.18 11.57 4.00
CA ASP A 55 -2.99 10.97 5.05
C ASP A 55 -2.64 9.49 5.26
N LEU A 56 -2.57 8.72 4.18
CA LEU A 56 -2.17 7.30 4.21
C LEU A 56 -0.77 7.13 4.79
N LYS A 57 0.19 7.91 4.29
CA LYS A 57 1.57 7.84 4.76
C LYS A 57 1.67 8.19 6.25
N ARG A 58 1.06 9.29 6.67
CA ARG A 58 1.08 9.74 8.07
C ARG A 58 0.46 8.69 8.99
N HIS A 59 -0.71 8.18 8.64
CA HIS A 59 -1.40 7.14 9.42
C HIS A 59 -0.56 5.87 9.60
N PHE A 60 0.06 5.39 8.52
CA PHE A 60 0.88 4.17 8.58
C PHE A 60 2.23 4.37 9.27
N ASP A 61 2.88 5.52 9.09
CA ASP A 61 4.10 5.88 9.81
C ASP A 61 3.85 5.94 11.32
N GLU A 62 2.76 6.57 11.76
CA GLU A 62 2.43 6.73 13.18
C GLU A 62 2.01 5.41 13.83
N LYS A 63 1.20 4.60 13.16
CA LYS A 63 0.62 3.38 13.74
C LYS A 63 1.54 2.15 13.65
N HIS A 64 2.22 1.98 12.52
CA HIS A 64 3.00 0.78 12.22
C HIS A 64 4.51 1.01 12.27
N GLY A 65 4.94 2.27 12.40
CA GLY A 65 6.34 2.65 12.45
C GLY A 65 7.10 2.42 11.14
N GLY A 66 8.36 2.85 11.12
CA GLY A 66 9.21 2.80 9.95
C GLY A 66 8.96 3.96 8.98
N TYR A 67 9.32 3.76 7.71
CA TYR A 67 9.17 4.77 6.66
C TYR A 67 8.32 4.22 5.53
N TRP A 68 7.04 4.58 5.56
CA TRP A 68 6.09 4.26 4.50
C TRP A 68 6.14 5.29 3.38
N HIS A 69 5.85 4.82 2.18
CA HIS A 69 5.78 5.61 0.97
C HIS A 69 4.42 5.34 0.35
N CYS A 70 3.75 6.39 -0.10
CA CYS A 70 2.46 6.30 -0.74
C CYS A 70 2.50 7.04 -2.07
N VAL A 71 1.96 6.44 -3.12
CA VAL A 71 1.75 7.04 -4.43
C VAL A 71 0.27 6.87 -4.76
N VAL A 72 -0.39 7.99 -5.06
CA VAL A 72 -1.81 8.03 -5.45
C VAL A 72 -1.89 8.70 -6.81
N GLY A 73 -2.65 8.10 -7.72
CA GLY A 73 -2.80 8.65 -9.06
C GLY A 73 -3.70 7.81 -9.96
N ARG A 74 -4.32 8.44 -10.95
CA ARG A 74 -5.12 7.71 -11.97
C ARG A 74 -4.27 6.74 -12.80
N ASN A 75 -3.12 7.20 -13.27
CA ASN A 75 -2.22 6.45 -14.14
C ASN A 75 -0.76 6.64 -13.71
N PHE A 76 -0.13 5.57 -13.23
CA PHE A 76 1.29 5.56 -12.95
C PHE A 76 1.87 4.16 -13.14
N GLY A 77 3.17 4.10 -13.43
CA GLY A 77 3.97 2.89 -13.34
C GLY A 77 5.02 3.07 -12.24
N SER A 78 5.31 2.00 -11.50
CA SER A 78 6.27 2.03 -10.40
C SER A 78 7.14 0.78 -10.43
N PHE A 79 8.44 0.95 -10.20
CA PHE A 79 9.38 -0.14 -9.94
C PHE A 79 10.12 0.18 -8.65
N VAL A 80 9.73 -0.49 -7.56
CA VAL A 80 10.18 -0.15 -6.19
C VAL A 80 10.73 -1.37 -5.49
N THR A 81 11.69 -1.15 -4.61
CA THR A 81 12.19 -2.15 -3.66
C THR A 81 11.54 -1.88 -2.30
N HIS A 82 10.88 -2.87 -1.73
CA HIS A 82 10.13 -2.75 -0.47
C HIS A 82 10.48 -3.88 0.50
N ASP A 83 10.15 -3.69 1.78
CA ASP A 83 10.25 -4.75 2.78
C ASP A 83 9.19 -5.84 2.52
N ASP A 84 9.54 -7.08 2.85
CA ASP A 84 8.65 -8.21 2.69
C ASP A 84 7.41 -7.99 3.56
N GLY A 85 6.23 -8.35 3.05
CA GLY A 85 4.98 -8.22 3.79
C GLY A 85 4.48 -6.79 3.96
N ASN A 86 5.07 -5.79 3.29
CA ASN A 86 4.75 -4.37 3.44
C ASN A 86 4.53 -3.64 2.09
N LEU A 87 3.79 -4.26 1.17
CA LEU A 87 3.40 -3.69 -0.12
C LEU A 87 1.91 -3.94 -0.35
N CYS A 88 1.18 -2.92 -0.80
CA CYS A 88 -0.08 -3.11 -1.50
C CYS A 88 -0.25 -2.13 -2.66
N TYR A 89 -0.96 -2.59 -3.68
CA TYR A 89 -1.41 -1.84 -4.83
C TYR A 89 -2.88 -2.17 -5.08
N PHE A 90 -3.75 -1.17 -4.96
CA PHE A 90 -5.19 -1.31 -5.11
C PHE A 90 -5.79 -0.08 -5.80
N LYS A 91 -7.01 -0.23 -6.30
CA LYS A 91 -7.79 0.86 -6.91
C LYS A 91 -9.06 1.11 -6.13
N VAL A 92 -9.39 2.38 -5.96
CA VAL A 92 -10.69 2.83 -5.46
C VAL A 92 -11.29 3.70 -6.56
N GLY A 93 -12.39 3.24 -7.16
CA GLY A 93 -12.97 3.87 -8.34
C GLY A 93 -11.98 3.97 -9.51
N LYS A 94 -11.59 5.19 -9.88
CA LYS A 94 -10.62 5.48 -10.96
C LYS A 94 -9.21 5.81 -10.45
N THR A 95 -9.02 5.85 -9.14
CA THR A 95 -7.77 6.25 -8.51
C THR A 95 -7.01 5.03 -8.06
N SER A 96 -5.74 4.95 -8.44
CA SER A 96 -4.85 3.87 -8.01
C SER A 96 -4.03 4.33 -6.80
N VAL A 97 -3.80 3.42 -5.86
CA VAL A 97 -3.03 3.64 -4.65
C VAL A 97 -1.94 2.57 -4.55
N LEU A 98 -0.70 2.99 -4.38
CA LEU A 98 0.44 2.15 -4.07
C LEU A 98 0.97 2.58 -2.70
N LEU A 99 1.00 1.65 -1.75
CA LEU A 99 1.53 1.87 -0.41
C LEU A 99 2.59 0.81 -0.13
N PHE A 100 3.79 1.25 0.28
CA PHE A 100 4.87 0.32 0.59
C PHE A 100 5.82 0.87 1.65
N ARG A 101 6.50 -0.02 2.37
CA ARG A 101 7.56 0.32 3.33
C ARG A 101 8.92 -0.07 2.79
N THR A 102 9.92 0.80 2.96
CA THR A 102 11.32 0.47 2.60
C THR A 102 12.11 -0.02 3.80
N TYR A 103 13.12 -0.85 3.55
CA TYR A 103 14.10 -1.25 4.56
C TYR A 103 14.81 -0.05 5.18
N THR A 104 14.88 0.01 6.50
CA THR A 104 15.84 0.89 7.18
C THR A 104 17.24 0.28 7.05
N GLN A 105 18.28 1.12 6.98
CA GLN A 105 19.69 0.71 6.89
C GLN A 105 20.02 -0.44 7.86
N LEU A 106 19.56 -0.36 9.11
CA LEU A 106 19.79 -1.40 10.12
C LEU A 106 19.18 -2.76 9.74
N SER A 107 17.95 -2.76 9.21
CA SER A 107 17.24 -3.98 8.81
C SER A 107 17.82 -4.65 7.56
N HIS A 108 18.45 -3.88 6.68
CA HIS A 108 19.20 -4.39 5.53
C HIS A 108 20.54 -4.98 5.99
N PHE A 109 21.28 -4.29 6.87
CA PHE A 109 22.53 -4.79 7.43
C PHE A 109 22.38 -6.09 8.23
N LEU A 110 21.31 -6.26 9.00
CA LEU A 110 21.07 -7.50 9.75
C LEU A 110 20.70 -8.69 8.85
N ARG A 111 20.04 -8.45 7.71
CA ARG A 111 19.66 -9.51 6.75
C ARG A 111 20.81 -9.90 5.82
N CYS A 112 21.74 -8.99 5.54
CA CYS A 112 22.88 -9.22 4.65
C CYS A 112 24.19 -9.59 5.35
N ARG A 113 24.18 -9.94 6.65
CA ARG A 113 25.40 -10.50 7.28
C ARG A 113 25.68 -11.87 6.65
N PRO A 114 26.86 -12.08 6.05
CA PRO A 114 27.33 -13.44 5.78
C PRO A 114 27.49 -14.15 7.14
N THR A 115 26.86 -15.31 7.26
CA THR A 115 27.18 -16.30 8.31
C THR A 115 28.62 -16.76 8.19
#